data_AF-A0A929CKA2-F1
#
_entry.id   AF-A0A929CKA2-F1
#
_cell.length_a   1.000
_cell.length_b   1.000
_cell.length_c   1.000
_cell.angle_alpha   90.00
_cell.angle_beta   90.00
_cell.angle_gamma   90.00
#
_symmetry.space_group_name_H-M   'P 1'
#
loop_
_entity.id
_entity.type
_entity.pdbx_description
1 polymer ?
#
loop_
_entity_poly.entity_id
_entity_poly.type
_entity_poly.pdbx_seq_one_letter_code
_entity_poly.pdbx_strand_id
1 'polypeptide(L)'
;MKKVTCKNCNTLFDENLEFCPACGLHQDAFKNEDKNKSKPIDYNKVNQPEPLESVVREIAKNISVIKSIMLFFTVLWILGIIVLIIN
;
A
#
# COMPACT_ATOMS: atom_id res chain seq x y z
N MET A 1 -11.02 18.63 8.71
CA MET A 1 -11.94 18.87 7.58
C MET A 1 -12.35 17.50 7.09
N LYS A 2 -13.63 17.14 7.16
CA LYS A 2 -14.12 15.81 6.80
C LYS A 2 -14.42 15.82 5.31
N LYS A 3 -13.82 14.86 4.60
CA LYS A 3 -13.93 14.71 3.16
C LYS A 3 -14.87 13.54 2.86
N VAL A 4 -15.71 13.71 1.87
CA VAL A 4 -16.69 12.73 1.43
C VAL A 4 -16.47 12.43 -0.05
N THR A 5 -16.69 11.18 -0.43
CA THR A 5 -16.49 10.71 -1.81
C THR A 5 -17.83 10.71 -2.54
N CYS A 6 -17.87 11.36 -3.71
CA CYS A 6 -19.04 11.29 -4.59
C CYS A 6 -19.23 9.84 -5.07
N LYS A 7 -20.40 9.25 -4.88
CA LYS A 7 -20.69 7.91 -5.43
C LYS A 7 -20.85 7.87 -6.95
N ASN A 8 -21.05 9.03 -7.57
CA ASN A 8 -21.26 9.14 -9.02
C ASN A 8 -19.94 9.26 -9.79
N CYS A 9 -19.04 10.16 -9.35
CA CYS A 9 -17.79 10.43 -10.06
C CYS A 9 -16.54 10.11 -9.24
N ASN A 10 -16.68 9.54 -8.04
CA ASN A 10 -15.59 9.20 -7.11
C ASN A 10 -14.67 10.37 -6.72
N THR A 11 -15.11 11.61 -6.96
CA THR A 11 -14.38 12.81 -6.53
C THR A 11 -14.50 12.97 -5.03
N LEU A 12 -13.39 13.27 -4.37
CA LEU A 12 -13.31 13.58 -2.95
C LEU A 12 -13.46 15.09 -2.76
N PHE A 13 -14.47 15.51 -2.01
CA PHE A 13 -14.75 16.92 -1.74
C PHE A 13 -15.16 17.12 -0.28
N ASP A 14 -15.22 18.38 0.16
CA ASP A 14 -15.52 18.70 1.55
C ASP A 14 -17.01 18.46 1.85
N GLU A 15 -17.32 17.98 3.04
CA GLU A 15 -18.70 17.66 3.44
C GLU A 15 -19.62 18.88 3.56
N ASN A 16 -19.04 20.09 3.56
CA ASN A 16 -19.81 21.33 3.64
C ASN A 16 -20.43 21.76 2.29
N LEU A 17 -20.15 21.03 1.19
CA LEU A 17 -20.76 21.33 -0.11
C LEU A 17 -22.02 20.48 -0.33
N GLU A 18 -23.15 21.14 -0.54
CA GLU A 18 -24.44 20.51 -0.86
C GLU A 18 -24.45 19.78 -2.21
N PHE A 19 -23.51 20.12 -3.10
CA PHE A 19 -23.37 19.53 -4.43
C PHE A 19 -21.92 19.11 -4.69
N CYS A 20 -21.75 18.03 -5.46
CA CYS A 20 -20.43 17.63 -5.91
C CYS A 20 -19.86 18.65 -6.91
N PRO A 21 -18.72 19.31 -6.64
CA PRO A 21 -18.16 20.33 -7.54
C PRO A 21 -17.67 19.76 -8.88
N ALA A 22 -17.48 18.45 -8.97
CA ALA A 22 -17.00 17.80 -10.20
C ALA A 22 -18.12 17.34 -11.14
N CYS A 23 -19.31 17.04 -10.62
CA CYS A 23 -20.39 16.48 -11.45
C CYS A 23 -21.77 17.14 -11.23
N GLY A 24 -21.91 18.03 -10.25
CA GLY A 24 -23.17 18.72 -9.95
C GLY A 24 -24.23 17.86 -9.26
N LEU A 25 -23.90 16.62 -8.85
CA LEU A 25 -24.86 15.76 -8.17
C LEU A 25 -25.11 16.25 -6.73
N HIS A 26 -26.38 16.42 -6.39
CA HIS A 26 -26.87 16.79 -5.06
C HIS A 26 -26.57 15.71 -4.02
N GLN A 27 -26.09 16.12 -2.84
CA GLN A 27 -25.66 15.23 -1.75
C GLN A 27 -26.79 14.78 -0.81
N ASP A 28 -28.04 15.05 -1.16
CA ASP A 28 -29.25 15.01 -0.32
C ASP A 28 -29.56 13.65 0.37
N ALA A 29 -28.71 12.63 0.22
CA ALA A 29 -28.87 11.30 0.80
C ALA A 29 -27.75 10.82 1.75
N PHE A 30 -26.77 11.65 2.14
CA PHE A 30 -25.66 11.21 3.00
C PHE A 30 -25.44 12.07 4.24
N LYS A 31 -26.50 12.27 5.05
CA LYS A 31 -26.29 12.57 6.47
C LYS A 31 -25.80 11.31 7.17
N ASN A 32 -24.63 11.38 7.81
CA ASN A 32 -24.43 11.02 9.22
C ASN A 32 -22.98 11.35 9.65
N GLU A 33 -22.90 12.41 10.44
CA GLU A 33 -22.28 12.57 11.76
C GLU A 33 -20.92 11.90 12.10
N ASP A 34 -20.37 12.46 13.18
CA ASP A 34 -19.25 12.01 13.98
C ASP A 34 -17.84 12.57 13.68
N LYS A 35 -17.43 13.33 14.70
CA LYS A 35 -16.22 14.12 14.86
C LYS A 35 -15.07 13.22 15.29
N ASN A 36 -14.15 12.87 14.40
CA ASN A 36 -12.80 12.52 14.85
C ASN A 36 -11.75 12.73 13.75
N LYS A 37 -10.90 13.73 13.98
CA LYS A 37 -9.53 13.89 13.50
C LYS A 37 -9.16 13.21 12.16
N SER A 38 -9.38 13.91 11.05
CA SER A 38 -8.55 13.74 9.85
C SER A 38 -8.00 15.10 9.41
N LYS A 39 -6.66 15.16 9.44
CA LYS A 39 -5.82 16.25 8.95
C LYS A 39 -6.16 16.48 7.46
N PRO A 40 -6.18 17.74 6.98
CA PRO A 40 -6.32 18.02 5.55
C PRO A 40 -5.22 17.28 4.79
N ILE A 41 -5.60 16.34 3.93
CA ILE A 41 -4.66 15.71 3.00
C ILE A 41 -4.43 16.71 1.87
N ASP A 42 -3.19 17.18 1.76
CA ASP A 42 -2.67 18.01 0.67
C ASP A 42 -2.60 17.16 -0.61
N TYR A 43 -3.42 17.53 -1.60
CA TYR A 43 -3.59 16.78 -2.84
C TYR A 43 -2.43 16.95 -3.84
N ASN A 44 -1.51 17.89 -3.61
CA ASN A 44 -0.31 18.02 -4.44
C ASN A 44 0.74 16.95 -4.10
N LYS A 45 0.60 16.23 -2.98
CA LYS A 45 1.42 15.07 -2.63
C LYS A 45 0.88 13.73 -3.15
N VAL A 46 0.14 13.72 -4.24
CA VAL A 46 -0.24 12.49 -4.97
C VAL A 46 0.31 12.46 -6.40
N ASN A 47 0.71 13.61 -6.95
CA ASN A 47 1.30 13.70 -8.29
C ASN A 47 2.83 13.85 -8.28
N GLN A 48 3.46 13.63 -7.14
CA GLN A 48 4.90 13.42 -7.09
C GLN A 48 5.10 11.90 -7.06
N PRO A 49 5.61 11.26 -8.14
CA PRO A 49 6.16 9.93 -7.96
C PRO A 49 7.27 10.08 -6.92
N GLU A 50 6.99 9.65 -5.68
CA GLU A 50 8.01 9.48 -4.65
C GLU A 50 9.16 8.70 -5.31
N PRO A 51 10.42 9.12 -5.12
CA PRO A 51 11.53 8.49 -5.82
C PRO A 51 11.45 6.99 -5.54
N LEU A 52 11.25 6.22 -6.61
CA LEU A 52 11.14 4.76 -6.70
C LEU A 52 12.21 4.02 -5.88
N GLU A 53 13.24 4.74 -5.44
CA GLU A 53 14.34 4.36 -4.58
C GLU A 53 13.99 4.03 -3.11
N SER A 54 12.97 4.62 -2.50
CA SER A 54 12.68 4.38 -1.06
C SER A 54 11.95 3.05 -0.82
N VAL A 55 11.03 2.67 -1.72
CA VAL A 55 10.26 1.42 -1.64
C VAL A 55 11.10 0.22 -2.08
N VAL A 56 11.99 0.39 -3.06
CA VAL A 56 12.82 -0.71 -3.60
C VAL A 56 13.86 -1.21 -2.59
N ARG A 57 14.39 -0.34 -1.71
CA ARG A 57 15.43 -0.72 -0.72
C ARG A 57 14.94 -1.66 0.39
N GLU A 58 13.65 -1.60 0.74
CA GLU A 58 13.08 -2.46 1.79
C GLU A 58 12.83 -3.90 1.29
N ILE A 59 12.58 -4.07 -0.02
CA ILE A 59 12.38 -5.38 -0.66
C ILE A 59 13.72 -6.11 -0.89
N ALA A 60 14.79 -5.38 -1.21
CA ALA A 60 16.10 -5.95 -1.54
C ALA A 60 16.80 -6.67 -0.35
N LYS A 61 16.48 -6.29 0.89
CA LYS A 61 17.16 -6.82 2.07
C LYS A 61 16.78 -8.27 2.38
N ASN A 62 15.54 -8.67 2.06
CA ASN A 62 14.99 -9.97 2.45
C ASN A 62 15.36 -11.09 1.47
N ILE A 63 15.81 -10.76 0.25
CA ILE A 63 16.21 -11.74 -0.77
C ILE A 63 17.62 -12.31 -0.50
N SER A 64 18.52 -11.50 0.07
CA SER A 64 19.91 -11.91 0.33
C SER A 64 20.04 -13.01 1.40
N VAL A 65 19.16 -13.02 2.41
CA VAL A 65 19.21 -13.99 3.51
C VAL A 65 18.68 -15.36 3.05
N ILE A 66 17.63 -15.36 2.22
CA ILE A 66 16.98 -16.58 1.72
C ILE A 66 17.94 -17.39 0.82
N LYS A 67 18.77 -16.72 0.02
CA LYS A 67 19.73 -17.37 -0.88
C LYS A 67 20.83 -18.14 -0.12
N SER A 68 21.31 -17.60 1.01
CA SER A 68 22.29 -18.30 1.85
C SER A 68 21.70 -19.51 2.58
N ILE A 69 20.46 -19.39 3.06
CA ILE A 69 19.75 -20.49 3.74
C ILE A 69 19.54 -21.66 2.78
N MET A 70 19.10 -21.40 1.54
CA MET A 70 18.90 -22.44 0.53
C MET A 70 20.20 -23.16 0.17
N LEU A 71 21.32 -22.44 0.03
CA LEU A 71 22.62 -23.06 -0.25
C LEU A 71 23.07 -23.99 0.88
N PHE A 72 22.88 -23.58 2.14
CA PHE A 72 23.25 -24.41 3.29
C PHE A 72 22.49 -25.74 3.31
N PHE A 73 21.18 -25.70 3.08
CA PHE A 73 20.36 -26.92 3.00
C PHE A 73 20.75 -27.81 1.83
N THR A 74 21.09 -27.25 0.67
CA THR A 74 21.55 -28.06 -0.47
C THR A 74 22.86 -28.79 -0.20
N VAL A 75 23.82 -28.15 0.49
CA VAL A 75 25.10 -28.78 0.84
C VAL A 75 24.90 -29.91 1.84
N LEU A 76 24.09 -29.69 2.88
CA LEU A 76 23.77 -30.73 3.86
C LEU A 76 23.07 -31.94 3.22
N TRP A 77 22.15 -31.69 2.28
CA TRP A 77 21.45 -32.76 1.56
C TRP A 77 22.39 -33.58 0.68
N ILE A 78 23.31 -32.92 -0.05
CA ILE A 78 24.32 -33.59 -0.88
C ILE A 78 25.27 -34.44 -0.02
N LEU A 79 25.77 -33.89 1.09
CA LEU A 79 26.64 -34.64 2.00
C LEU A 79 25.96 -35.87 2.58
N GLY A 80 24.67 -35.77 2.93
CA GLY A 80 23.88 -36.91 3.38
C GLY A 80 23.75 -38.01 2.32
N ILE A 81 23.50 -37.63 1.07
CA ILE A 81 23.44 -38.57 -0.06
C ILE A 81 24.79 -39.25 -0.28
N ILE A 82 25.89 -38.51 -0.22
CA ILE A 82 27.25 -39.06 -0.39
C ILE A 82 27.54 -40.12 0.67
N VAL A 83 27.22 -39.84 1.94
CA VAL A 83 27.40 -40.81 3.04
C VAL A 83 26.56 -42.07 2.82
N LEU A 84 25.32 -41.92 2.34
CA LEU A 84 24.43 -43.05 2.02
C LEU A 84 24.96 -43.93 0.87
N ILE A 85 25.67 -43.34 -0.10
CA ILE A 85 26.24 -44.09 -1.22
C ILE A 85 27.50 -44.87 -0.80
N ILE A 86 28.25 -44.33 0.17
CA ILE A 86 29.53 -44.91 0.61
C ILE A 86 29.34 -46.04 1.64
N ASN A 87 28.25 -46.03 2.40
CA ASN A 87 27.95 -47.00 3.46
C ASN A 87 26.87 -48.00 3.05
#